data_AF-S7N518-F1
#
_entry.id   AF-S7N518-F1
#
_cell.length_a   1.000
_cell.length_b   1.000
_cell.length_c   1.000
_cell.angle_alpha   90.00
_cell.angle_beta   90.00
_cell.angle_gamma   90.00
#
_symmetry.space_group_name_H-M   'P 1'
#
loop_
_entity.id
_entity.type
_entity.pdbx_description
1 polymer ?
#
loop_
_entity_poly.entity_id
_entity_poly.type
_entity_poly.pdbx_seq_one_letter_code
_entity_poly.pdbx_strand_id
1 'polypeptide(L)'
;MRSLPCQVYVDHGENLKTDLWPQKLIMNLLPSQLLIPLGHYIRNSRRVQFSFTNLDLESHRSLFRIIGNNSWAFVHFPWVAHSQVLMLMLFSYKKKTFMGFIPCDQKSFFKRLKQEIKKGPQTSTIKHMPKNVHYSLYS
;
A
#
# COMPACT_ATOMS: atom_id res chain seq x y z
N MET A 1 15.44 9.39 5.59
CA MET A 1 14.40 8.36 5.41
C MET A 1 13.21 8.79 6.26
N ARG A 2 12.02 9.06 5.69
CA ARG A 2 10.86 9.48 6.50
C ARG A 2 10.00 8.25 6.83
N SER A 3 9.69 8.07 8.10
CA SER A 3 8.86 7.03 8.67
C SER A 3 7.59 7.67 9.22
N LEU A 4 6.45 6.97 9.12
CA LEU A 4 5.20 7.45 9.70
C LEU A 4 4.65 6.39 10.66
N PRO A 5 4.44 6.69 11.94
CA PRO A 5 3.74 5.77 12.82
C PRO A 5 2.29 5.60 12.35
N CYS A 6 1.81 4.35 12.35
CA CYS A 6 0.43 4.04 12.01
C CYS A 6 -0.13 2.93 12.88
N GLN A 7 -1.43 3.00 13.14
CA GLN A 7 -2.21 1.94 13.74
C GLN A 7 -3.05 1.27 12.66
N VAL A 8 -3.11 -0.05 12.68
CA VAL A 8 -3.87 -0.86 11.73
C VAL A 8 -5.10 -1.40 12.43
N TYR A 9 -6.27 -1.17 11.83
CA TYR A 9 -7.55 -1.71 12.29
C TYR A 9 -8.09 -2.69 11.26
N VAL A 10 -8.49 -3.87 11.72
CA VAL A 10 -9.12 -4.89 10.87
C VAL A 10 -10.62 -4.64 10.80
N ASP A 11 -11.22 -4.71 9.61
CA ASP A 11 -12.67 -4.52 9.46
C ASP A 11 -13.45 -5.65 10.15
N HIS A 12 -14.63 -5.35 10.70
CA HIS A 12 -15.41 -6.35 11.44
C HIS A 12 -15.77 -7.54 10.52
N GLY A 13 -15.42 -8.76 10.94
CA GLY A 13 -15.66 -9.99 10.19
C GLY A 13 -14.47 -10.49 9.37
N GLU A 14 -13.38 -9.72 9.28
CA GLU A 14 -12.16 -10.15 8.62
C GLU A 14 -11.28 -10.99 9.57
N ASN A 15 -10.99 -12.24 9.19
CA ASN A 15 -10.10 -13.12 9.96
C ASN A 15 -8.63 -12.86 9.56
N LEU A 16 -8.07 -11.75 10.05
CA LEU A 16 -6.68 -11.36 9.85
C LEU A 16 -5.91 -11.43 11.17
N LYS A 17 -4.88 -12.29 11.22
CA LYS A 17 -3.93 -12.35 12.33
C LYS A 17 -2.90 -11.24 12.17
N THR A 18 -3.18 -10.07 12.74
CA THR A 18 -2.29 -8.90 12.67
C THR A 18 -1.13 -8.97 13.65
N ASP A 19 -1.19 -9.84 14.68
CA ASP A 19 -0.14 -9.98 15.71
C ASP A 19 1.20 -10.48 15.13
N LEU A 20 1.16 -11.12 13.96
CA LEU A 20 2.32 -11.65 13.26
C LEU A 20 2.86 -10.67 12.20
N TRP A 21 2.27 -9.49 12.07
CA TRP A 21 2.70 -8.51 11.09
C TRP A 21 4.04 -7.90 11.51
N PRO A 22 4.93 -7.60 10.55
CA PRO A 22 6.17 -6.94 10.87
C PRO A 22 5.86 -5.54 11.40
N GLN A 23 6.66 -5.08 12.37
CA GLN A 23 6.54 -3.73 12.90
C GLN A 23 6.73 -2.65 11.82
N LYS A 24 7.36 -3.02 10.70
CA LYS A 24 7.70 -2.14 9.59
C LYS A 24 7.14 -2.65 8.28
N LEU A 25 6.27 -1.84 7.68
CA LEU A 25 5.79 -2.03 6.31
C LEU A 25 6.51 -1.07 5.38
N ILE A 26 6.76 -1.50 4.14
CA ILE A 26 7.37 -0.67 3.11
C ILE A 26 6.32 -0.29 2.09
N MET A 27 6.14 1.00 1.86
CA MET A 27 5.17 1.53 0.90
C MET A 27 5.86 2.04 -0.36
N ASN A 28 5.37 1.60 -1.52
CA ASN A 28 5.78 2.04 -2.84
C ASN A 28 4.57 2.59 -3.61
N LEU A 29 4.77 3.56 -4.49
CA LEU A 29 3.67 4.15 -5.25
C LEU A 29 3.35 3.31 -6.48
N LEU A 30 2.06 3.23 -6.82
CA LEU A 30 1.60 2.57 -8.05
C LEU A 30 0.96 3.58 -9.01
N PRO A 31 1.32 3.57 -10.31
CA PRO A 31 0.60 4.32 -11.33
C PRO A 31 -0.86 3.90 -11.39
N SER A 32 -1.77 4.88 -11.51
CA SER A 32 -3.21 4.61 -11.49
C SER A 32 -3.68 3.74 -12.65
N GLN A 33 -2.96 3.74 -13.78
CA GLN A 33 -3.26 2.91 -14.95
C GLN A 33 -3.15 1.40 -14.65
N LEU A 34 -2.32 1.01 -13.67
CA LEU A 34 -2.15 -0.39 -13.28
C LEU A 34 -3.33 -0.92 -12.46
N LEU A 35 -4.28 -0.08 -12.05
CA LEU A 35 -5.35 -0.46 -11.13
C LEU A 35 -6.56 -1.07 -11.83
N ILE A 36 -6.87 -0.61 -13.04
CA ILE A 36 -7.97 -1.15 -13.86
C ILE A 36 -7.86 -2.67 -13.98
N PRO A 37 -6.71 -3.25 -14.41
CA PRO A 37 -6.56 -4.69 -14.51
C PRO A 37 -6.52 -5.42 -13.14
N LEU A 38 -6.33 -4.69 -12.04
CA LEU A 38 -6.29 -5.24 -10.68
C LEU A 38 -7.64 -5.16 -9.95
N GLY A 39 -8.66 -4.54 -10.55
CA GLY A 39 -9.94 -4.24 -9.91
C GLY A 39 -10.66 -5.44 -9.28
N HIS A 40 -10.60 -6.61 -9.92
CA HIS A 40 -11.20 -7.83 -9.35
C HIS A 40 -10.53 -8.25 -8.03
N TYR A 41 -9.20 -8.15 -7.94
CA TYR A 41 -8.47 -8.46 -6.71
C TYR A 41 -8.84 -7.52 -5.57
N ILE A 42 -9.04 -6.23 -5.87
CA ILE A 42 -9.48 -5.22 -4.88
C ILE A 42 -10.85 -5.57 -4.31
N ARG A 43 -11.78 -6.06 -5.15
CA ARG A 43 -13.11 -6.50 -4.70
C ARG A 43 -13.05 -7.75 -3.84
N ASN A 44 -12.18 -8.71 -4.20
CA ASN A 44 -11.93 -9.93 -3.45
C ASN A 44 -10.70 -9.79 -2.53
N SER A 45 -10.72 -8.77 -1.68
CA SER A 45 -9.67 -8.46 -0.71
C SER A 45 -10.24 -8.35 0.69
N ARG A 46 -9.44 -8.82 1.65
CA ARG A 46 -9.66 -8.49 3.07
C ARG A 46 -9.29 -7.04 3.32
N ARG A 47 -10.06 -6.34 4.15
CA ARG A 47 -9.90 -4.90 4.36
C ARG A 47 -9.29 -4.57 5.72
N VAL A 48 -8.40 -3.59 5.71
CA VAL A 48 -7.83 -2.98 6.90
C VAL A 48 -7.84 -1.46 6.77
N GLN A 49 -7.76 -0.75 7.89
CA GLN A 49 -7.72 0.70 7.95
C GLN A 49 -6.42 1.14 8.60
N PHE A 50 -5.78 2.17 8.04
CA PHE A 50 -4.57 2.76 8.59
C PHE A 50 -4.90 4.12 9.18
N SER A 51 -4.69 4.26 10.49
CA SER A 51 -4.72 5.54 11.18
C SER A 51 -3.29 6.00 11.38
N PHE A 52 -2.93 7.14 10.80
CA PHE A 52 -1.63 7.76 11.01
C PHE A 52 -1.77 8.80 12.12
N THR A 53 -0.88 8.78 13.11
CA THR A 53 -0.93 9.78 14.19
C THR A 53 -0.48 11.14 13.65
N ASN A 54 -1.17 12.21 14.04
CA ASN A 54 -0.90 13.60 13.63
C ASN A 54 0.41 14.20 14.20
N LEU A 55 1.29 13.38 14.78
CA LEU A 55 2.52 13.83 15.45
C LEU A 55 3.52 14.48 14.48
N ASP A 56 3.42 14.19 13.18
CA ASP A 56 4.17 14.88 12.13
C ASP A 56 3.22 15.33 11.00
N LEU A 57 2.65 16.52 11.16
CA LEU A 57 1.73 17.15 10.21
C LEU A 57 2.33 17.31 8.81
N GLU A 58 3.64 17.53 8.69
CA GLU A 58 4.35 17.68 7.42
C GLU A 58 4.43 16.33 6.69
N SER A 59 4.78 15.26 7.39
CA SER A 59 4.79 13.92 6.82
C SER A 59 3.37 13.42 6.49
N HIS A 60 2.37 13.75 7.32
CA HIS A 60 0.97 13.44 7.04
C HIS A 60 0.46 14.18 5.79
N ARG A 61 0.74 15.48 5.66
CA ARG A 61 0.44 16.26 4.44
C ARG A 61 1.18 15.72 3.23
N SER A 62 2.43 15.28 3.39
CA SER A 62 3.21 14.68 2.30
C SER A 62 2.60 13.36 1.84
N LEU A 63 2.23 12.46 2.76
CA LEU A 63 1.54 11.21 2.45
C LEU A 63 0.19 11.47 1.77
N PHE A 64 -0.59 12.42 2.30
CA PHE A 64 -1.86 12.83 1.73
C PHE A 64 -1.70 13.44 0.34
N ARG A 65 -0.67 14.25 0.10
CA ARG A 65 -0.38 14.81 -1.23
C ARG A 65 0.05 13.72 -2.20
N ILE A 66 0.86 12.77 -1.75
CA ILE A 66 1.39 11.70 -2.59
C ILE A 66 0.29 10.69 -2.96
N ILE A 67 -0.51 10.22 -2.01
CA ILE A 67 -1.59 9.25 -2.25
C ILE A 67 -2.86 9.94 -2.77
N GLY A 68 -3.11 11.18 -2.37
CA GLY A 68 -4.20 12.00 -2.88
C GLY A 68 -4.03 12.37 -4.35
N ASN A 69 -2.78 12.60 -4.79
CA ASN A 69 -2.46 12.85 -6.21
C ASN A 69 -2.17 11.58 -7.01
N ASN A 70 -1.53 10.57 -6.42
CA ASN A 70 -1.28 9.27 -7.05
C ASN A 70 -2.18 8.24 -6.38
N SER A 71 -3.29 7.91 -7.05
CA SER A 71 -4.50 7.40 -6.42
C SER A 71 -4.34 6.13 -5.55
N TRP A 72 -3.23 5.38 -5.60
CA TRP A 72 -3.00 4.18 -4.79
C TRP A 72 -1.50 3.93 -4.50
N ALA A 73 -1.20 3.29 -3.38
CA ALA A 73 0.11 2.79 -3.00
C ALA A 73 0.08 1.26 -2.84
N PHE A 74 1.20 0.59 -3.10
CA PHE A 74 1.43 -0.81 -2.74
C PHE A 74 2.25 -0.86 -1.46
N VAL A 75 1.83 -1.70 -0.53
CA VAL A 75 2.53 -1.97 0.73
C VAL A 75 3.04 -3.40 0.72
N HIS A 76 4.34 -3.52 0.91
CA HIS A 76 5.08 -4.76 1.02
C HIS A 76 5.37 -5.09 2.48
N PHE A 77 5.13 -6.34 2.85
CA PHE A 77 5.48 -6.89 4.15
C PHE A 77 6.86 -7.55 4.07
N PRO A 78 7.93 -6.91 4.59
CA PRO A 78 9.22 -7.57 4.66
C PRO A 78 9.13 -8.74 5.62
N TRP A 79 9.20 -9.95 5.06
CA TRP A 79 9.45 -11.20 5.78
C TRP A 79 8.44 -11.54 6.88
N VAL A 80 7.18 -11.73 6.48
CA VAL A 80 6.30 -12.65 7.23
C VAL A 80 6.73 -14.05 6.83
N ALA A 81 7.11 -14.87 7.82
CA ALA A 81 7.66 -16.21 7.64
C ALA A 81 6.93 -16.98 6.51
N HIS A 82 7.61 -17.05 5.36
CA HIS A 82 7.28 -17.88 4.19
C HIS A 82 6.20 -17.37 3.23
N SER A 83 5.75 -16.11 3.31
CA SER A 83 4.88 -15.53 2.29
C SER A 83 5.03 -14.02 2.16
N GLN A 84 5.36 -13.56 0.95
CA GLN A 84 5.35 -12.15 0.58
C GLN A 84 3.89 -11.67 0.53
N VAL A 85 3.43 -10.96 1.57
CA VAL A 85 2.10 -10.33 1.55
C VAL A 85 2.20 -9.00 0.81
N LEU A 86 1.37 -8.84 -0.20
CA LEU A 86 1.15 -7.59 -0.92
C LEU A 86 -0.23 -7.03 -0.59
N MET A 87 -0.24 -5.75 -0.30
CA MET A 87 -1.45 -4.99 0.00
C MET A 87 -1.51 -3.75 -0.88
N LEU A 88 -2.71 -3.38 -1.32
CA LEU A 88 -2.97 -2.10 -1.96
C LEU A 88 -3.53 -1.13 -0.92
N MET A 89 -3.12 0.13 -0.96
CA MET A 89 -3.57 1.16 -0.04
C MET A 89 -4.05 2.39 -0.82
N LEU A 90 -5.15 2.99 -0.38
CA LEU A 90 -5.65 4.27 -0.91
C LEU A 90 -6.11 5.17 0.21
N PHE A 91 -6.32 6.45 -0.11
CA PHE A 91 -7.04 7.35 0.76
C PHE A 91 -8.54 7.38 0.42
N SER A 92 -9.40 7.04 1.38
CA SER A 92 -10.84 7.14 1.22
C SER A 92 -11.33 8.51 1.66
N TYR A 93 -11.73 9.36 0.72
CA TYR A 93 -12.32 10.67 1.04
C TYR A 93 -13.61 10.55 1.86
N LYS A 94 -14.43 9.53 1.60
CA LYS A 94 -15.68 9.28 2.35
C LYS A 94 -15.41 8.96 3.82
N LYS A 95 -14.45 8.07 4.09
CA LYS A 95 -14.10 7.65 5.46
C LYS A 95 -13.03 8.52 6.12
N LYS A 96 -12.44 9.46 5.36
CA LYS A 96 -11.27 10.28 5.75
C LYS A 96 -10.13 9.45 6.35
N THR A 97 -9.92 8.24 5.83
CA THR A 97 -8.93 7.29 6.35
C THR A 97 -8.24 6.55 5.21
N PHE A 98 -7.05 6.03 5.48
CA PHE A 98 -6.35 5.17 4.53
C PHE A 98 -6.88 3.75 4.63
N MET A 99 -7.26 3.17 3.48
CA MET A 99 -7.82 1.83 3.37
C MET A 99 -6.81 0.91 2.73
N GLY A 100 -6.50 -0.21 3.39
CA GLY A 100 -5.71 -1.32 2.88
C GLY A 100 -6.58 -2.46 2.36
N PHE A 101 -6.13 -3.08 1.28
CA PHE A 101 -6.76 -4.22 0.63
C PHE A 101 -5.73 -5.31 0.47
N ILE A 102 -5.97 -6.46 1.10
CA ILE A 102 -5.13 -7.65 1.01
C ILE A 102 -5.88 -8.65 0.13
N PRO A 103 -5.51 -8.81 -1.15
CA PRO A 103 -6.11 -9.78 -2.05
C PRO A 103 -6.14 -11.19 -1.45
N CYS A 104 -7.27 -11.87 -1.54
CA CYS A 104 -7.39 -13.26 -1.07
C CYS A 104 -6.45 -14.19 -1.86
N ASP A 105 -6.31 -13.96 -3.17
CA ASP A 105 -5.34 -14.66 -4.02
C ASP A 105 -4.07 -13.81 -4.23
N GLN A 106 -3.20 -13.83 -3.23
CA GLN A 106 -1.91 -13.12 -3.23
C GLN A 106 -1.00 -13.54 -4.40
N LYS A 107 -1.00 -14.82 -4.77
CA LYS A 107 -0.10 -15.38 -5.78
C LYS A 107 -0.48 -14.89 -7.17
N SER A 108 -1.75 -14.98 -7.55
CA SER A 108 -2.24 -14.50 -8.84
C SER A 108 -2.18 -12.99 -8.92
N PHE A 109 -2.49 -12.29 -7.83
CA PHE A 109 -2.33 -10.84 -7.74
C PHE A 109 -0.89 -10.41 -8.01
N PHE A 110 0.08 -11.01 -7.33
CA PHE A 110 1.50 -10.68 -7.52
C PHE A 110 1.98 -10.94 -8.94
N LYS A 111 1.57 -12.07 -9.53
CA LYS A 111 1.88 -12.40 -10.93
C LYS A 111 1.30 -11.35 -11.88
N ARG A 112 0.05 -10.95 -11.68
CA ARG A 112 -0.61 -9.94 -12.51
C ARG A 112 0.05 -8.58 -12.35
N LEU A 113 0.31 -8.14 -11.12
CA LEU A 113 1.00 -6.88 -10.84
C LEU A 113 2.36 -6.82 -11.56
N LYS A 114 3.17 -7.90 -11.47
CA LYS A 114 4.44 -7.98 -12.19
C LYS A 114 4.29 -7.85 -13.70
N GLN A 115 3.24 -8.41 -14.29
CA GLN A 115 2.96 -8.28 -15.71
C GLN A 115 2.57 -6.85 -16.09
N GLU A 116 1.71 -6.21 -15.30
CA GLU A 116 1.26 -4.84 -15.57
C GLU A 116 2.42 -3.83 -15.42
N ILE A 117 3.30 -4.01 -14.42
CA ILE A 117 4.53 -3.21 -14.28
C ILE A 117 5.44 -3.38 -15.51
N LYS A 118 5.56 -4.59 -16.07
CA LYS A 118 6.33 -4.85 -17.30
C LYS A 118 5.68 -4.28 -18.57
N LYS A 119 4.35 -4.11 -18.59
CA LYS A 119 3.58 -3.59 -19.74
C LYS A 119 3.43 -2.06 -19.74
N GLY A 120 3.66 -1.40 -18.61
CA GLY A 120 3.65 0.06 -18.51
C GLY A 120 4.62 0.70 -19.51
N PRO A 121 4.35 1.94 -19.97
CA PRO A 121 5.04 2.54 -21.10
C PRO A 121 6.56 2.54 -20.91
N GLN A 122 7.27 1.90 -21.84
CA GLN A 122 8.71 2.09 -22.03
C GLN A 122 8.94 3.45 -22.68
N THR A 123 8.93 4.53 -21.89
CA THR A 123 9.39 5.85 -22.33
C THR A 123 10.02 6.60 -21.15
N SER A 124 11.35 6.65 -21.17
CA SER A 124 12.16 7.86 -20.98
C SER A 124 11.42 9.08 -20.39
N THR A 125 11.13 9.05 -19.09
CA THR A 125 11.41 10.10 -18.10
C THR A 125 11.08 9.48 -16.75
N ILE A 126 11.94 8.54 -16.32
CA ILE A 126 12.19 8.40 -14.89
C ILE A 126 12.86 9.71 -14.50
N LYS A 127 12.07 10.78 -14.27
CA LYS A 127 12.55 11.88 -13.42
C LYS A 127 13.02 11.14 -12.19
N HIS A 128 14.33 11.13 -11.95
CA HIS A 128 14.99 10.46 -10.83
C HIS A 128 14.04 10.45 -9.63
N MET A 129 13.25 9.39 -9.49
CA MET A 129 12.55 9.14 -8.26
C MET A 129 13.69 8.76 -7.33
N PRO A 130 13.90 9.49 -6.23
CA PRO A 130 15.00 9.21 -5.34
C PRO A 130 14.94 7.73 -5.01
N LYS A 131 15.99 7.01 -5.41
CA LYS A 131 16.21 5.62 -5.08
C LYS A 131 15.89 5.49 -3.59
N ASN A 132 14.92 4.65 -3.26
CA ASN A 132 14.65 4.22 -1.90
C ASN A 132 14.09 5.30 -0.95
N VAL A 133 12.87 5.80 -1.19
CA VAL A 133 12.06 6.29 -0.07
C VAL A 133 11.31 5.11 0.54
N HIS A 134 12.05 4.27 1.26
CA HIS A 134 11.47 3.27 2.15
C HIS A 134 10.79 4.01 3.31
N TYR A 135 9.48 4.17 3.23
CA TYR A 135 8.70 4.51 4.42
C TYR A 135 8.77 3.32 5.35
N SER A 136 9.37 3.53 6.51
CA SER A 136 9.46 2.55 7.57
C SER A 136 8.33 2.89 8.55
N LEU A 137 7.31 2.06 8.69
CA LEU A 137 6.35 2.29 9.77
C LEU A 137 7.01 1.76 11.06
N TYR A 138 6.97 2.49 12.16
CA TYR A 138 7.43 2.02 13.48
C TYR A 138 6.40 2.44 14.52
N SER A 139 6.30 1.61 15.57
CA SER A 139 5.63 1.87 16.85
C SER A 139 6.39 2.90 17.68
#